data_AF-A0A842J253-F1
#
_entry.id   AF-A0A842J253-F1
#
_cell.length_a   1.000
_cell.length_b   1.000
_cell.length_c   1.000
_cell.angle_alpha   90.00
_cell.angle_beta   90.00
_cell.angle_gamma   90.00
#
_symmetry.space_group_name_H-M   'P 1'
#
loop_
_entity.id
_entity.type
_entity.pdbx_description
1 polymer ?
#
loop_
_entity_poly.entity_id
_entity_poly.type
_entity_poly.pdbx_seq_one_letter_code
_entity_poly.pdbx_strand_id
1 'polypeptide(L)'
;MKKMLIVGTLVLSALTFAKGHGDMGGRNMGTMTTACNMQGMSGMGKGHSRMILTPEQQKLRSENSIAIQEKKLQVKKLLLNEKVDWTKVENVNKDIAILQAKQRTEMMKIRNTAMANPMPVAQGN
;
A
#
# COMPACT_ATOMS: atom_id res chain seq x y z
N MET A 1 -6.43 60.73 7.38
CA MET A 1 -5.26 59.87 7.64
C MET A 1 -5.70 58.66 8.46
N LYS A 2 -5.17 57.49 8.07
CA LYS A 2 -5.01 56.23 8.83
C LYS A 2 -6.26 55.53 9.37
N LYS A 3 -6.74 54.60 8.52
CA LYS A 3 -7.46 53.38 8.88
C LYS A 3 -6.61 52.59 9.89
N MET A 4 -6.92 52.67 11.18
CA MET A 4 -6.23 51.91 12.22
C MET A 4 -6.91 50.54 12.38
N LEU A 5 -6.37 49.57 11.63
CA LEU A 5 -6.17 48.17 11.98
C LEU A 5 -7.10 47.56 13.06
N ILE A 6 -8.27 47.08 12.63
CA ILE A 6 -8.99 45.98 13.29
C ILE A 6 -8.45 44.67 12.70
N VAL A 7 -7.17 44.38 12.95
CA VAL A 7 -6.49 43.15 12.52
C VAL A 7 -5.79 42.52 13.74
N GLY A 8 -6.51 42.44 14.86
CA GLY A 8 -5.95 42.01 16.15
C GLY A 8 -6.69 40.86 16.83
N THR A 9 -7.85 40.43 16.33
CA THR A 9 -8.72 39.48 17.07
C THR A 9 -9.11 38.25 16.26
N LEU A 10 -8.39 37.95 15.19
CA LEU A 10 -8.60 36.73 14.41
C LEU A 10 -7.29 35.95 14.40
N VAL A 11 -7.37 34.68 14.82
CA VAL A 11 -6.31 33.66 14.77
C VAL A 11 -5.40 33.56 16.00
N LEU A 12 -5.98 33.29 17.17
CA LEU A 12 -5.28 32.60 18.28
C LEU A 12 -5.95 31.28 18.70
N SER A 13 -6.85 30.73 17.89
CA SER A 13 -7.71 29.60 18.27
C SER A 13 -7.75 28.47 17.23
N ALA A 14 -6.62 27.80 16.97
CA ALA A 14 -6.62 26.49 16.32
C ALA A 14 -5.29 25.71 16.47
N LEU A 15 -4.77 25.53 17.70
CA LEU A 15 -3.72 24.53 17.97
C LEU A 15 -4.00 23.70 19.24
N THR A 16 -5.24 23.26 19.42
CA THR A 16 -5.60 22.24 20.42
C THR A 16 -6.26 21.03 19.77
N PHE A 17 -5.54 20.40 18.85
CA PHE A 17 -5.69 18.97 18.54
C PHE A 17 -4.35 18.26 18.73
N ALA A 18 -3.90 18.23 19.97
CA ALA A 18 -3.06 17.15 20.47
C ALA A 18 -3.70 16.64 21.76
N LYS A 19 -4.95 16.19 21.64
CA LYS A 19 -5.49 15.20 22.56
C LYS A 19 -4.63 13.96 22.35
N GLY A 20 -3.54 13.88 23.11
CA GLY A 20 -2.90 12.62 23.44
C GLY A 20 -4.01 11.71 23.92
N HIS A 21 -4.41 10.79 23.04
CA HIS A 21 -5.22 9.67 23.46
C HIS A 21 -4.27 8.87 24.35
N GLY A 22 -4.40 9.10 25.65
CA GLY A 22 -3.76 8.31 26.66
C GLY A 22 -3.98 6.85 26.31
N ASP A 23 -2.87 6.14 26.28
CA ASP A 23 -2.80 4.70 26.32
C ASP A 23 -3.66 4.21 27.49
N MET A 24 -4.94 3.94 27.23
CA MET A 24 -5.80 3.16 28.11
C MET A 24 -5.43 1.70 27.88
N GLY A 25 -4.24 1.35 28.38
CA GLY A 25 -3.92 -0.01 28.71
C GLY A 25 -5.00 -0.58 29.63
N GLY A 26 -5.64 -1.64 29.18
CA GLY A 26 -6.53 -2.45 30.01
C GLY A 26 -8.02 -2.18 29.80
N ARG A 27 -8.63 -2.98 28.90
CA ARG A 27 -9.87 -3.71 29.19
C ARG A 27 -10.04 -4.85 28.20
N ASN A 28 -9.56 -5.99 28.65
CA ASN A 28 -10.05 -7.32 28.29
C ASN A 28 -11.58 -7.31 28.44
N MET A 29 -12.30 -7.38 27.32
CA MET A 29 -13.74 -7.56 27.28
C MET A 29 -14.00 -8.74 26.35
N GLY A 30 -14.03 -9.92 26.96
CA GLY A 30 -14.44 -11.15 26.32
C GLY A 30 -15.83 -10.97 25.72
N THR A 31 -15.91 -11.08 24.40
CA THR A 31 -17.17 -11.39 23.72
C THR A 31 -17.01 -12.78 23.14
N MET A 32 -17.46 -13.73 23.96
CA MET A 32 -17.64 -15.12 23.60
C MET A 32 -18.93 -15.19 22.78
N THR A 33 -18.84 -15.27 21.44
CA THR A 33 -19.96 -15.80 20.64
C THR A 33 -19.50 -16.24 19.26
N THR A 34 -19.84 -17.50 18.97
CA THR A 34 -19.79 -18.19 17.67
C THR A 34 -18.44 -18.81 17.29
N ALA A 35 -18.34 -20.07 17.71
CA ALA A 35 -17.41 -21.07 17.23
C ALA A 35 -17.46 -21.21 15.70
N CYS A 36 -16.43 -20.68 15.04
CA CYS A 36 -15.91 -21.21 13.79
C CYS A 36 -14.42 -21.46 14.03
N ASN A 37 -14.02 -22.73 13.98
CA ASN A 37 -12.63 -23.19 14.06
C ASN A 37 -11.66 -22.31 13.24
N MET A 38 -10.92 -21.43 13.92
CA MET A 38 -9.72 -20.77 13.39
C MET A 38 -8.57 -20.88 14.42
N GLN A 39 -8.56 -21.98 15.16
CA GLN A 39 -7.45 -22.39 16.01
C GLN A 39 -6.43 -23.12 15.14
N GLY A 40 -5.65 -22.35 14.35
CA GLY A 40 -4.68 -22.95 13.44
C GLY A 40 -3.73 -22.03 12.67
N MET A 41 -3.73 -20.71 12.87
CA MET A 41 -2.81 -19.81 12.15
C MET A 41 -2.06 -18.79 13.02
N SER A 42 -2.01 -19.01 14.34
CA SER A 42 -1.15 -18.22 15.27
C SER A 42 0.32 -18.66 15.27
N GLY A 43 0.83 -19.12 14.12
CA GLY A 43 2.17 -19.71 13.97
C GLY A 43 2.97 -19.26 12.75
N MET A 44 2.46 -18.38 11.88
CA MET A 44 3.26 -17.82 10.77
C MET A 44 4.01 -16.56 11.22
N GLY A 45 4.72 -16.68 12.35
CA GLY A 45 5.62 -15.64 12.85
C GLY A 45 6.91 -15.66 12.05
N LYS A 46 7.27 -14.50 11.50
CA LYS A 46 8.65 -14.08 11.19
C LYS A 46 9.38 -14.92 10.13
N GLY A 47 9.09 -14.61 8.87
CA GLY A 47 9.89 -15.05 7.73
C GLY A 47 9.53 -14.34 6.44
N HIS A 48 9.13 -13.06 6.47
CA HIS A 48 9.19 -12.27 5.24
C HIS A 48 10.66 -12.07 4.92
N SER A 49 11.27 -13.05 4.23
CA SER A 49 12.53 -12.84 3.52
C SER A 49 12.30 -11.65 2.61
N ARG A 50 12.73 -10.46 3.05
CA ARG A 50 12.79 -9.28 2.22
C ARG A 50 13.81 -9.63 1.16
N MET A 51 13.32 -10.08 0.01
CA MET A 51 14.13 -10.25 -1.17
C MET A 51 14.85 -8.93 -1.41
N ILE A 52 16.17 -8.93 -1.22
CA ILE A 52 16.98 -7.76 -1.47
C ILE A 52 17.05 -7.61 -2.99
N LEU A 53 16.23 -6.71 -3.51
CA LEU A 53 16.20 -6.34 -4.92
C LEU A 53 17.40 -5.43 -5.19
N THR A 54 18.02 -5.57 -6.36
CA THR A 54 18.96 -4.54 -6.82
C THR A 54 18.23 -3.22 -7.05
N PRO A 55 18.91 -2.06 -7.03
CA PRO A 55 18.28 -0.77 -7.32
C PRO A 55 17.52 -0.76 -8.66
N GLU A 56 18.07 -1.42 -9.68
CA GLU A 56 17.43 -1.57 -10.99
C GLU A 56 16.14 -2.39 -10.92
N GLN A 57 16.16 -3.52 -10.21
CA GLN A 57 14.97 -4.36 -10.02
C GLN A 57 13.89 -3.63 -9.20
N GLN A 58 14.30 -2.86 -8.20
CA GLN A 58 13.40 -2.04 -7.40
C GLN A 58 12.76 -0.91 -8.23
N LYS A 59 13.54 -0.27 -9.09
CA LYS A 59 13.05 0.74 -10.05
C LYS A 59 12.03 0.11 -11.01
N LEU A 60 12.38 -0.99 -11.67
CA LEU A 60 11.48 -1.71 -12.59
C LEU A 60 10.17 -2.14 -11.90
N ARG A 61 10.26 -2.63 -10.66
CA ARG A 61 9.07 -2.97 -9.86
C ARG A 61 8.19 -1.75 -9.59
N SER A 62 8.80 -0.62 -9.30
CA SER A 62 8.11 0.64 -9.00
C SER A 62 7.43 1.20 -10.24
N GLU A 63 8.12 1.23 -11.37
CA GLU A 63 7.56 1.63 -12.68
C GLU A 63 6.37 0.77 -13.08
N ASN A 64 6.48 -0.56 -12.96
CA ASN A 64 5.36 -1.47 -13.23
C ASN A 64 4.17 -1.23 -12.28
N SER A 65 4.44 -0.95 -11.00
CA SER A 65 3.40 -0.61 -10.03
C SER A 65 2.67 0.68 -10.41
N ILE A 66 3.41 1.70 -10.84
CA ILE A 66 2.84 2.97 -11.30
C ILE A 66 1.97 2.74 -12.54
N ALA A 67 2.46 2.03 -13.54
CA ALA A 67 1.70 1.72 -14.76
C ALA A 67 0.38 0.97 -14.48
N ILE A 68 0.41 0.03 -13.53
CA ILE A 68 -0.81 -0.67 -13.08
C ILE A 68 -1.78 0.29 -12.39
N GLN A 69 -1.28 1.19 -11.53
CA GLN A 69 -2.10 2.18 -10.84
C GLN A 69 -2.74 3.18 -11.82
N GLU A 70 -2.00 3.63 -12.82
CA GLU A 70 -2.51 4.50 -13.89
C GLU A 70 -3.64 3.82 -14.65
N LYS A 71 -3.47 2.56 -15.07
CA LYS A 71 -4.55 1.83 -15.74
C LYS A 71 -5.75 1.58 -14.83
N LYS A 72 -5.54 1.29 -13.53
CA LYS A 72 -6.64 1.19 -12.56
C LYS A 72 -7.38 2.52 -12.40
N LEU A 73 -6.67 3.64 -12.44
CA LEU A 73 -7.27 4.98 -12.44
C LEU A 73 -8.09 5.20 -13.71
N GLN A 74 -7.60 4.75 -14.87
CA GLN A 74 -8.36 4.82 -16.13
C GLN A 74 -9.66 4.02 -16.04
N VAL A 75 -9.64 2.80 -15.47
CA VAL A 75 -10.88 2.04 -15.20
C VAL A 75 -11.83 2.84 -14.32
N LYS A 76 -11.35 3.42 -13.21
CA LYS A 76 -12.17 4.26 -12.34
C LYS A 76 -12.79 5.43 -13.09
N LYS A 77 -12.03 6.10 -13.97
CA LYS A 77 -12.55 7.19 -14.82
C LYS A 77 -13.65 6.69 -15.78
N LEU A 78 -13.46 5.54 -16.42
CA LEU A 78 -14.45 4.95 -17.33
C LEU A 78 -15.76 4.58 -16.61
N LEU A 79 -15.65 4.12 -15.36
CA LEU A 79 -16.81 3.77 -14.53
C LEU A 79 -17.58 4.98 -14.00
N LEU A 80 -16.98 6.18 -14.01
CA LEU A 80 -17.64 7.43 -13.62
C LEU A 80 -18.43 8.09 -14.78
N ASN A 81 -18.34 7.56 -15.99
CA ASN A 81 -19.11 8.07 -17.11
C ASN A 81 -20.60 7.73 -16.96
N GLU A 82 -21.47 8.65 -17.38
CA GLU A 82 -22.93 8.47 -17.35
C GLU A 82 -23.38 7.21 -18.11
N LYS A 83 -22.73 6.92 -19.24
CA LYS A 83 -22.84 5.65 -19.96
C LYS A 83 -21.49 4.93 -19.96
N VAL A 84 -21.41 3.86 -19.17
CA VAL A 84 -20.20 3.04 -19.07
C VAL A 84 -19.96 2.26 -20.37
N ASP A 85 -18.77 2.42 -20.93
CA ASP A 85 -18.29 1.65 -22.09
C ASP A 85 -17.56 0.39 -21.60
N TRP A 86 -18.30 -0.71 -21.50
CA TRP A 86 -17.79 -2.00 -20.98
C TRP A 86 -16.66 -2.58 -21.83
N THR A 87 -16.68 -2.36 -23.14
CA THR A 87 -15.62 -2.82 -24.06
C THR A 87 -14.30 -2.15 -23.71
N LYS A 88 -14.31 -0.83 -23.44
CA LYS A 88 -13.11 -0.10 -22.99
C LYS A 88 -12.65 -0.56 -21.62
N VAL A 89 -13.58 -0.76 -20.68
CA VAL A 89 -13.24 -1.26 -19.33
C VAL A 89 -12.58 -2.63 -19.40
N GLU A 90 -13.11 -3.54 -20.21
CA GLU A 90 -12.56 -4.89 -20.40
C GLU A 90 -11.14 -4.83 -21.00
N ASN A 91 -10.93 -4.00 -22.02
CA ASN A 91 -9.61 -3.85 -22.63
C ASN A 91 -8.57 -3.31 -21.64
N VAL A 92 -8.91 -2.29 -20.84
CA VAL A 92 -8.01 -1.78 -19.82
C VAL A 92 -7.73 -2.84 -18.73
N ASN A 93 -8.73 -3.65 -18.36
CA ASN A 93 -8.53 -4.76 -17.42
C ASN A 93 -7.62 -5.86 -17.97
N LYS A 94 -7.72 -6.19 -19.26
CA LYS A 94 -6.80 -7.12 -19.93
C LYS A 94 -5.36 -6.61 -19.86
N ASP A 95 -5.15 -5.33 -20.14
CA ASP A 95 -3.82 -4.73 -20.02
C ASP A 95 -3.27 -4.79 -18.59
N ILE A 96 -4.10 -4.53 -17.59
CA ILE A 96 -3.72 -4.67 -16.17
C ILE A 96 -3.30 -6.11 -15.88
N ALA A 97 -4.06 -7.10 -16.35
CA ALA A 97 -3.76 -8.51 -16.15
C ALA A 97 -2.43 -8.90 -16.80
N ILE A 98 -2.17 -8.44 -18.02
CA ILE A 98 -0.90 -8.67 -18.73
C ILE A 98 0.28 -8.07 -17.95
N LEU A 99 0.17 -6.83 -17.47
CA LEU A 99 1.23 -6.18 -16.67
C LEU A 99 1.48 -6.93 -15.36
N GLN A 100 0.43 -7.37 -14.67
CA GLN A 100 0.57 -8.15 -13.44
C GLN A 100 1.20 -9.52 -13.69
N ALA A 101 0.85 -10.20 -14.79
CA ALA A 101 1.45 -11.47 -15.17
C ALA A 101 2.95 -11.32 -15.49
N LYS A 102 3.33 -10.28 -16.23
CA LYS A 102 4.73 -9.92 -16.49
C LYS A 102 5.48 -9.65 -15.19
N GLN A 103 4.93 -8.80 -14.31
CA GLN A 103 5.54 -8.48 -13.01
C GLN A 103 5.74 -9.73 -12.13
N ARG A 104 4.74 -10.63 -12.08
CA ARG A 104 4.85 -11.89 -11.33
C ARG A 104 5.96 -12.77 -11.89
N THR A 105 6.06 -12.88 -13.21
CA THR A 105 7.10 -13.67 -13.89
C THR A 105 8.49 -13.13 -13.61
N GLU A 106 8.67 -11.81 -13.67
CA GLU A 106 9.95 -11.17 -13.32
C GLU A 106 10.32 -11.41 -11.85
N MET A 107 9.35 -11.30 -10.93
CA MET A 107 9.61 -11.63 -9.53
C MET A 107 9.99 -13.11 -9.34
N MET A 108 9.36 -14.04 -10.06
CA MET A 108 9.72 -15.46 -10.02
C MET A 108 11.16 -15.69 -10.50
N LYS A 109 11.58 -15.01 -11.58
CA LYS A 109 12.97 -15.06 -12.06
C LYS A 109 13.93 -14.55 -10.99
N ILE A 110 13.65 -13.40 -10.37
CA ILE A 110 14.47 -12.81 -9.30
C ILE A 110 14.54 -13.78 -8.10
N ARG A 111 13.44 -14.44 -7.74
CA ARG A 111 13.45 -15.45 -6.67
C ARG A 111 14.37 -16.61 -7.01
N ASN A 112 14.24 -17.13 -8.22
CA ASN A 112 15.02 -18.27 -8.68
C ASN A 112 16.52 -17.93 -8.72
N THR A 113 16.89 -16.76 -9.25
CA THR A 113 18.30 -16.33 -9.29
C THR A 113 18.87 -16.04 -7.90
N ALA A 114 18.10 -15.42 -7.01
CA ALA A 114 18.53 -15.17 -5.63
C ALA A 114 18.70 -16.46 -4.81
N MET A 115 17.92 -17.51 -5.10
CA MET A 115 18.10 -18.84 -4.51
C MET A 115 19.31 -19.57 -5.09
N ALA A 116 19.59 -19.39 -6.38
CA ALA A 116 20.74 -20.00 -7.05
C ALA A 116 22.08 -19.34 -6.69
N ASN A 117 22.09 -18.06 -6.30
CA ASN A 117 23.29 -17.32 -5.92
C ASN A 117 22.97 -16.39 -4.73
N PRO A 118 23.00 -16.89 -3.48
CA PRO A 118 22.68 -16.08 -2.32
C PRO A 118 23.71 -14.96 -2.19
N MET A 119 23.27 -13.70 -2.27
CA MET A 119 24.17 -12.57 -2.05
C MET A 119 24.83 -12.71 -0.67
N PRO A 120 26.15 -12.46 -0.55
CA PRO A 120 26.83 -12.55 0.73
C PRO A 120 26.11 -11.61 1.71
N VAL A 121 25.59 -12.19 2.78
CA VAL A 121 25.06 -11.42 3.90
C VAL A 121 26.24 -10.62 4.42
N ALA A 122 26.21 -9.30 4.29
CA ALA A 122 27.23 -8.44 4.88
C ALA A 122 27.26 -8.77 6.38
N GLN A 123 28.27 -9.53 6.79
CA GLN A 123 28.57 -9.73 8.20
C GLN A 123 28.98 -8.36 8.71
N GLY A 124 28.12 -7.73 9.49
CA GLY A 124 28.44 -6.49 10.18
C GLY A 124 29.61 -6.74 11.11
N ASN A 125 30.68 -5.97 10.92
CA ASN A 125 31.72 -5.75 11.93
C ASN A 125 31.19 -4.82 13.02
#